data_AF-A0A9D5U1L5-F1
#
_entry.id   AF-A0A9D5U1L5-F1
#
_cell.length_a   1.000
_cell.length_b   1.000
_cell.length_c   1.000
_cell.angle_alpha   90.00
_cell.angle_beta   90.00
_cell.angle_gamma   90.00
#
_symmetry.space_group_name_H-M   'P 1'
#
loop_
_entity.id
_entity.type
_entity.pdbx_description
1 polymer ?
#
loop_
_entity_poly.entity_id
_entity_poly.type
_entity_poly.pdbx_seq_one_letter_code
_entity_poly.pdbx_strand_id
1 'polypeptide(L)'
;MKAAFAAWNNRIAPVFDVAHEVHVVEAESGRILAETRQSLPDDPPAQRAVCLVESGVATLVCGAISRSMQALIAAYGIRVFPFVAGDLREIIDAWLSGTLRSRHYAMPGCGKTRQGRRRGPGQEENEMQARARGGTGRGGGRGQGRGRRRQAGQGAGRMGGPLEAGPNGFCVCPKCGYSEPHVGGQPCFAQRCPQCGANMTRQAS
;
A
#
# COMPACT_ATOMS: atom_id res chain seq x y z
N MET A 1 -29.31 1.27 -13.24
CA MET A 1 -28.16 1.51 -12.34
C MET A 1 -26.89 1.67 -13.17
N LYS A 2 -25.98 2.57 -12.78
CA LYS A 2 -24.72 2.82 -13.49
C LYS A 2 -23.51 2.42 -12.66
N ALA A 3 -22.56 1.73 -13.28
CA ALA A 3 -21.27 1.38 -12.69
C ALA A 3 -20.12 1.82 -13.59
N ALA A 4 -19.04 2.28 -12.98
CA ALA A 4 -17.78 2.54 -13.63
C ALA A 4 -16.78 1.42 -13.32
N PHE A 5 -16.05 1.00 -14.34
CA PHE A 5 -15.01 0.00 -14.26
C PHE A 5 -13.70 0.65 -14.67
N ALA A 6 -12.73 0.68 -13.76
CA ALA A 6 -11.39 1.17 -14.07
C ALA A 6 -10.68 0.13 -14.94
N ALA A 7 -10.64 0.37 -16.25
CA ALA A 7 -10.21 -0.64 -17.22
C ALA A 7 -9.26 -0.06 -18.26
N TRP A 8 -8.27 -0.85 -18.65
CA TRP A 8 -7.33 -0.57 -19.72
C TRP A 8 -7.10 -1.84 -20.53
N ASN A 9 -7.12 -1.72 -21.86
CA ASN A 9 -6.94 -2.84 -22.80
C ASN A 9 -7.81 -4.08 -22.47
N ASN A 10 -9.12 -3.87 -22.28
CA ASN A 10 -10.11 -4.91 -21.93
C ASN A 10 -9.88 -5.61 -20.59
N ARG A 11 -9.07 -5.04 -19.69
CA ARG A 11 -8.78 -5.62 -18.37
C ARG A 11 -8.94 -4.59 -17.26
N ILE A 12 -9.28 -5.02 -16.05
CA ILE A 12 -9.29 -4.11 -14.90
C ILE A 12 -7.87 -3.58 -14.62
N ALA A 13 -7.78 -2.25 -14.48
CA ALA A 13 -6.55 -1.55 -14.19
C ALA A 13 -6.02 -1.95 -12.80
N PRO A 14 -4.70 -2.21 -12.66
CA PRO A 14 -4.12 -2.68 -11.41
C PRO A 14 -4.19 -1.62 -10.30
N VAL A 15 -4.15 -0.33 -10.63
CA VAL A 15 -4.25 0.79 -9.69
C VAL A 15 -5.15 1.87 -10.28
N PHE A 16 -6.17 2.27 -9.53
CA PHE A 16 -7.14 3.30 -9.94
C PHE A 16 -6.53 4.71 -9.93
N ASP A 17 -5.67 5.01 -8.96
CA ASP A 17 -5.08 6.34 -8.74
C ASP A 17 -4.41 6.95 -9.99
N VAL A 18 -3.94 6.10 -10.92
CA VAL A 18 -3.28 6.52 -12.17
C VAL A 18 -4.08 6.15 -13.43
N ALA A 19 -5.29 5.61 -13.29
CA ALA A 19 -6.12 5.24 -14.43
C ALA A 19 -6.67 6.50 -15.13
N HIS A 20 -6.38 6.68 -16.42
CA HIS A 20 -6.86 7.83 -17.20
C HIS A 20 -8.25 7.61 -17.81
N GLU A 21 -8.77 6.39 -17.77
CA GLU A 21 -10.05 6.06 -18.38
C GLU A 21 -10.86 5.12 -17.47
N VAL A 22 -12.18 5.25 -17.55
CA VAL A 22 -13.15 4.33 -16.97
C VAL A 22 -14.17 3.92 -18.03
N HIS A 23 -14.60 2.67 -17.94
CA HIS A 23 -15.69 2.13 -18.73
C HIS A 23 -16.97 2.22 -17.90
N VAL A 24 -17.92 3.05 -18.32
CA VAL A 24 -19.20 3.25 -17.65
C VAL A 24 -20.25 2.36 -18.32
N VAL A 25 -20.89 1.52 -17.52
CA VAL A 25 -21.96 0.62 -17.94
C VAL A 25 -23.24 1.02 -17.24
N GLU A 26 -24.28 1.24 -18.04
CA GLU A 26 -25.64 1.40 -17.57
C GLU A 26 -26.38 0.08 -17.75
N ALA A 27 -26.99 -0.40 -16.67
CA ALA A 27 -27.75 -1.64 -16.68
C ALA A 27 -29.09 -1.52 -15.96
N GLU A 28 -30.09 -2.21 -16.46
CA GLU A 28 -31.41 -2.32 -15.85
C GLU A 28 -31.87 -3.79 -15.88
N SER A 29 -32.40 -4.27 -14.75
CA SER A 29 -32.86 -5.66 -14.61
C SER A 29 -31.84 -6.72 -15.07
N GLY A 30 -30.55 -6.47 -14.83
CA GLY A 30 -29.46 -7.38 -15.20
C GLY A 30 -29.03 -7.33 -16.67
N ARG A 31 -29.55 -6.40 -17.47
CA ARG A 31 -29.17 -6.21 -18.87
C ARG A 31 -28.47 -4.88 -19.08
N ILE A 32 -27.45 -4.87 -19.93
CA ILE A 32 -26.73 -3.65 -20.32
C ILE A 32 -27.62 -2.84 -21.28
N LEU A 33 -27.87 -1.58 -20.94
CA LEU A 33 -28.58 -0.62 -21.78
C LEU A 33 -27.62 0.22 -22.61
N ALA A 34 -26.49 0.63 -22.01
CA ALA A 34 -25.49 1.45 -22.66
C ALA A 34 -24.10 1.23 -22.06
N GLU A 35 -23.08 1.44 -22.88
CA GLU A 35 -21.68 1.42 -22.49
C GLU A 35 -20.98 2.66 -23.05
N THR A 36 -20.15 3.30 -22.25
CA THR A 36 -19.41 4.50 -22.67
C THR A 36 -18.06 4.55 -21.99
N ARG A 37 -17.01 4.92 -22.73
CA ARG A 37 -15.70 5.20 -22.15
C ARG A 37 -15.64 6.67 -21.76
N GLN A 38 -15.17 6.92 -20.56
CA GLN A 38 -15.01 8.27 -20.03
C GLN A 38 -13.57 8.49 -19.57
N SER A 39 -13.00 9.62 -19.99
CA SER A 39 -11.70 10.06 -19.52
C SER A 39 -11.80 10.59 -18.08
N LEU A 40 -10.88 10.16 -17.23
CA LEU A 40 -10.68 10.69 -15.90
C LEU A 40 -9.63 11.81 -15.95
N PRO A 41 -9.88 12.95 -15.30
CA PRO A 41 -8.90 14.01 -15.21
C PRO A 41 -7.65 13.52 -14.46
N ASP A 42 -6.48 14.05 -14.85
CA ASP A 42 -5.20 13.68 -14.25
C ASP A 42 -5.07 14.20 -12.82
N ASP A 43 -5.39 15.49 -12.61
CA ASP A 43 -5.39 16.13 -11.30
C ASP A 43 -6.33 17.35 -11.28
N PRO A 44 -6.90 17.71 -10.11
CA PRO A 44 -6.71 17.09 -8.79
C PRO A 44 -7.60 15.84 -8.54
N PRO A 45 -7.25 14.98 -7.56
CA PRO A 45 -8.01 13.77 -7.19
C PRO A 45 -9.51 13.96 -6.96
N ALA A 46 -9.89 15.12 -6.40
CA ALA A 46 -11.29 15.48 -6.20
C ALA A 46 -12.07 15.56 -7.51
N GLN A 47 -11.43 16.02 -8.59
CA GLN A 47 -12.08 16.17 -9.89
C GLN A 47 -12.41 14.81 -10.51
N ARG A 48 -11.64 13.76 -10.21
CA ARG A 48 -11.99 12.38 -10.60
C ARG A 48 -13.26 11.91 -9.93
N ALA A 49 -13.41 12.17 -8.63
CA ALA A 49 -14.62 11.83 -7.89
C ALA A 49 -15.84 12.61 -8.43
N VAL A 50 -15.68 13.91 -8.69
CA VAL A 50 -16.73 14.75 -9.30
C VAL A 50 -17.12 14.22 -10.69
N CYS A 51 -16.14 13.90 -11.54
CA CYS A 51 -16.38 13.33 -12.87
C CYS A 51 -17.23 12.04 -12.81
N LEU A 52 -16.97 11.16 -11.83
CA LEU A 52 -17.79 9.96 -11.61
C LEU A 52 -19.22 10.30 -11.16
N VAL A 53 -19.38 11.29 -10.29
CA VAL A 53 -20.70 11.74 -9.80
C VAL A 53 -21.52 12.37 -10.92
N GLU A 54 -20.91 13.24 -11.73
CA GLU A 54 -21.56 13.90 -12.87
C GLU A 54 -22.06 12.89 -13.91
N SER A 55 -21.35 11.77 -14.08
CA SER A 55 -21.78 10.65 -14.91
C SER A 55 -22.92 9.82 -14.33
N GLY A 56 -23.36 10.13 -13.10
CA GLY A 56 -24.40 9.40 -12.39
C GLY A 56 -23.98 7.98 -11.98
N VAL A 57 -22.67 7.75 -11.82
CA VAL A 57 -22.15 6.44 -11.42
C VAL A 57 -22.48 6.20 -9.95
N ALA A 58 -23.15 5.09 -9.65
CA ALA A 58 -23.45 4.69 -8.27
C ALA A 58 -22.43 3.70 -7.70
N THR A 59 -21.66 3.03 -8.57
CA THR A 59 -20.73 1.97 -8.19
C THR A 59 -19.43 2.06 -8.98
N LEU A 60 -18.29 2.00 -8.30
CA LEU A 60 -16.96 1.93 -8.93
C LEU A 60 -16.34 0.56 -8.65
N VAL A 61 -15.92 -0.14 -9.70
CA VAL A 61 -15.17 -1.39 -9.62
C VAL A 61 -13.75 -1.15 -10.12
N CYS A 62 -12.76 -1.47 -9.30
CA CYS A 62 -11.36 -1.21 -9.64
C CYS A 62 -10.39 -2.21 -8.99
N GLY A 63 -9.14 -2.16 -9.44
CA GLY A 63 -8.02 -2.82 -8.77
C GLY A 63 -7.64 -2.14 -7.45
N ALA A 64 -6.35 -1.93 -7.21
CA ALA A 64 -5.89 -1.23 -6.02
C ALA A 64 -6.32 0.24 -6.10
N ILE A 65 -6.60 0.82 -4.94
CA ILE A 65 -6.94 2.23 -4.81
C ILE A 65 -6.34 2.73 -3.49
N SER A 66 -5.79 3.94 -3.48
CA SER A 66 -5.32 4.55 -2.24
C SER A 66 -6.48 4.76 -1.26
N ARG A 67 -6.18 4.69 0.04
CA ARG A 67 -7.22 4.85 1.09
C ARG A 67 -7.87 6.24 1.05
N SER A 68 -7.08 7.27 0.75
CA SER A 68 -7.56 8.64 0.59
C SER A 68 -8.53 8.77 -0.57
N MET A 69 -8.17 8.22 -1.74
CA MET A 69 -9.04 8.23 -2.92
C MET A 69 -10.32 7.42 -2.67
N GLN A 70 -10.20 6.24 -2.06
CA GLN A 70 -11.37 5.42 -1.72
C GLN A 70 -12.31 6.16 -0.76
N ALA A 71 -11.78 6.78 0.29
CA ALA A 71 -12.57 7.52 1.27
C ALA A 71 -13.26 8.73 0.62
N LEU A 72 -12.55 9.45 -0.25
CA LEU A 72 -13.08 10.58 -1.00
C LEU A 72 -14.27 10.15 -1.87
N ILE A 73 -14.08 9.14 -2.72
CA ILE A 73 -15.14 8.63 -3.61
C ILE A 73 -16.35 8.11 -2.82
N ALA A 74 -16.10 7.40 -1.71
CA ALA A 74 -17.15 6.94 -0.82
C ALA A 74 -17.92 8.10 -0.15
N ALA A 75 -17.24 9.21 0.18
CA ALA A 75 -17.88 10.41 0.73
C ALA A 75 -18.82 11.09 -0.27
N TYR A 76 -18.56 10.97 -1.58
CA TYR A 76 -19.48 11.37 -2.65
C TYR A 76 -20.65 10.39 -2.86
N GLY A 77 -20.76 9.33 -2.05
CA GLY A 77 -21.86 8.36 -2.11
C GLY A 77 -21.67 7.24 -3.13
N ILE A 78 -20.50 7.15 -3.76
CA ILE A 78 -20.19 6.10 -4.73
C ILE A 78 -19.70 4.86 -3.97
N ARG A 79 -20.35 3.71 -4.22
CA ARG A 79 -19.93 2.44 -3.63
C ARG A 79 -18.71 1.87 -4.37
N VAL A 80 -17.61 1.67 -3.66
CA VAL A 80 -16.35 1.18 -4.24
C VAL A 80 -16.17 -0.32 -3.97
N PHE A 81 -15.89 -1.09 -5.02
CA PHE A 81 -15.43 -2.48 -4.99
C PHE A 81 -13.94 -2.52 -5.40
N PRO A 82 -13.02 -2.33 -4.43
CA PRO A 82 -11.60 -2.38 -4.71
C PRO A 82 -11.09 -3.82 -4.76
N PHE A 83 -9.83 -3.97 -5.21
CA PHE A 83 -9.10 -5.22 -5.26
C PHE A 83 -9.68 -6.26 -6.22
N VAL A 84 -10.32 -5.80 -7.31
CA VAL A 84 -10.83 -6.65 -8.38
C VAL A 84 -9.78 -6.75 -9.49
N ALA A 85 -9.57 -7.96 -10.02
CA ALA A 85 -8.76 -8.19 -11.21
C ALA A 85 -9.43 -9.24 -12.10
N GLY A 86 -9.31 -9.04 -13.42
CA GLY A 86 -9.93 -9.91 -14.43
C GLY A 86 -10.15 -9.16 -15.73
N ASP A 87 -10.70 -9.85 -16.70
CA ASP A 87 -11.19 -9.27 -17.96
C ASP A 87 -12.39 -8.35 -17.69
N LEU A 88 -12.49 -7.24 -18.41
CA LEU A 88 -13.56 -6.26 -18.24
C LEU A 88 -14.95 -6.89 -18.39
N ARG A 89 -15.16 -7.75 -19.40
CA ARG A 89 -16.48 -8.34 -19.65
C ARG A 89 -16.89 -9.31 -18.56
N GLU A 90 -15.97 -10.19 -18.13
CA GLU A 90 -16.22 -11.11 -17.01
C GLU A 90 -16.59 -10.37 -15.72
N ILE A 91 -15.94 -9.24 -15.46
CA ILE A 91 -16.22 -8.41 -14.28
C ILE A 91 -17.56 -7.68 -14.41
N ILE A 92 -17.96 -7.25 -15.60
CA ILE A 92 -19.30 -6.69 -15.84
C ILE A 92 -20.37 -7.75 -15.61
N ASP A 93 -20.19 -8.96 -16.13
CA ASP A 93 -21.14 -10.08 -15.93
C ASP A 93 -21.22 -10.48 -14.45
N ALA A 94 -20.08 -10.51 -13.76
CA ALA A 94 -20.02 -10.74 -12.31
C ALA A 94 -20.72 -9.62 -11.52
N TRP A 95 -20.69 -8.38 -12.00
CA TRP A 95 -21.39 -7.25 -11.40
C TRP A 95 -22.91 -7.39 -11.57
N LEU A 96 -23.36 -7.71 -12.78
CA LEU A 96 -24.78 -7.91 -13.10
C LEU A 96 -25.39 -9.08 -12.32
N SER A 97 -24.62 -10.15 -12.13
CA SER A 97 -25.03 -11.34 -11.35
C SER A 97 -24.84 -11.19 -9.83
N GLY A 98 -24.22 -10.10 -9.36
CA GLY A 98 -23.94 -9.88 -7.94
C GLY A 98 -22.83 -10.76 -7.35
N THR A 99 -22.03 -11.43 -8.20
CA THR A 99 -20.98 -12.39 -7.81
C THR A 99 -19.57 -11.79 -7.73
N LEU A 100 -19.40 -10.48 -7.96
CA LEU A 100 -18.11 -9.76 -7.89
C LEU A 100 -17.27 -10.03 -6.63
N ARG A 101 -17.90 -10.28 -5.49
CA ARG A 101 -17.19 -10.49 -4.21
C ARG A 101 -16.53 -11.87 -4.11
N SER A 102 -16.69 -12.71 -5.13
CA SER A 102 -16.08 -14.03 -5.22
C SER A 102 -14.56 -13.93 -5.23
N ARG A 103 -13.88 -14.86 -4.54
CA ARG A 103 -12.41 -14.92 -4.49
C ARG A 103 -11.76 -15.05 -5.87
N HIS A 104 -12.51 -15.52 -6.87
CA HIS A 104 -12.05 -15.67 -8.25
C HIS A 104 -11.57 -14.35 -8.87
N TYR A 105 -12.24 -13.24 -8.54
CA TYR A 105 -11.91 -11.92 -9.08
C TYR A 105 -11.07 -11.08 -8.12
N ALA A 106 -10.69 -11.62 -6.96
CA ALA A 106 -9.89 -10.90 -5.99
C ALA A 106 -8.43 -10.85 -6.44
N MET A 107 -7.82 -9.67 -6.36
CA MET A 107 -6.39 -9.53 -6.62
C MET A 107 -5.55 -10.44 -5.70
N PRO A 108 -4.47 -11.04 -6.23
CA PRO A 108 -3.56 -11.84 -5.44
C PRO A 108 -2.99 -11.00 -4.28
N GLY A 109 -2.98 -11.56 -3.08
CA GLY A 109 -2.50 -10.88 -1.86
C GLY A 109 -3.57 -10.15 -1.05
N CYS A 110 -4.75 -9.84 -1.61
CA CYS A 110 -5.82 -9.12 -0.90
C CYS A 110 -6.86 -10.02 -0.18
N GLY A 111 -6.62 -11.34 -0.12
CA GLY A 111 -7.54 -12.33 0.46
C GLY A 111 -7.04 -13.06 1.72
N LYS A 112 -5.89 -12.67 2.27
CA LYS A 112 -5.41 -13.17 3.58
C LYS A 112 -6.06 -12.34 4.68
N THR A 113 -7.27 -12.76 5.05
CA THR A 113 -7.88 -12.56 6.37
C THR A 113 -7.28 -11.43 7.22
N ARG A 114 -7.95 -10.28 7.21
CA ARG A 114 -7.86 -9.23 8.25
C ARG A 114 -8.36 -9.68 9.64
N GLN A 115 -8.55 -10.99 9.88
CA GLN A 115 -8.69 -11.54 11.22
C GLN A 115 -7.28 -11.84 11.76
N GLY A 116 -6.58 -10.83 12.28
CA GLY A 116 -5.27 -11.10 12.87
C GLY A 116 -4.39 -9.91 13.24
N ARG A 117 -4.80 -8.66 12.97
CA ARG A 117 -4.14 -7.49 13.56
C ARG A 117 -5.17 -6.47 13.98
N ARG A 118 -5.76 -6.69 15.16
CA ARG A 118 -6.17 -5.59 16.02
C ARG A 118 -4.89 -4.81 16.39
N ARG A 119 -4.49 -3.87 15.54
CA ARG A 119 -3.73 -2.70 15.99
C ARG A 119 -4.77 -1.58 16.03
N GLY A 120 -5.18 -1.22 17.24
CA GLY A 120 -6.14 -0.15 17.47
C GLY A 120 -5.66 1.19 16.89
N PRO A 121 -6.57 2.17 16.76
CA PRO A 121 -6.21 3.48 16.25
C PRO A 121 -5.43 4.22 17.34
N GLY A 122 -4.14 4.47 17.11
CA GLY A 122 -3.42 5.50 17.84
C GLY A 122 -3.79 6.85 17.24
N GLN A 123 -4.80 7.49 17.81
CA GLN A 123 -5.01 8.93 17.69
C GLN A 123 -3.99 9.58 18.62
N GLU A 124 -3.07 10.37 18.08
CA GLU A 124 -2.25 11.28 18.89
C GLU A 124 -2.30 12.66 18.23
N GLU A 125 -3.47 13.29 18.35
CA GLU A 125 -3.55 14.74 18.45
C GLU A 125 -3.31 15.12 19.91
N ASN A 126 -2.27 15.91 20.12
CA ASN A 126 -2.24 17.07 21.00
C ASN A 126 -2.87 16.93 22.40
N GLU A 127 -2.06 16.63 23.42
CA GLU A 127 -2.32 17.10 24.79
C GLU A 127 -1.03 17.11 25.63
N MET A 128 -0.30 18.22 25.52
CA MET A 128 0.59 18.67 26.58
C MET A 128 -0.26 19.07 27.79
N GLN A 129 -0.35 18.24 28.83
CA GLN A 129 -0.26 18.72 30.23
C GLN A 129 -0.40 17.60 31.27
N ALA A 130 0.64 17.54 32.10
CA ALA A 130 0.55 17.55 33.56
C ALA A 130 -0.27 16.46 34.28
N ARG A 131 0.45 15.72 35.13
CA ARG A 131 0.28 15.60 36.60
C ARG A 131 0.84 14.23 37.02
N ALA A 132 1.94 14.17 37.76
CA ALA A 132 2.00 14.43 39.19
C ALA A 132 1.05 13.53 40.00
N ARG A 133 1.68 12.76 40.92
CA ARG A 133 1.15 12.17 42.16
C ARG A 133 0.48 10.79 42.06
N GLY A 134 1.21 9.82 42.61
CA GLY A 134 0.78 9.05 43.78
C GLY A 134 -0.29 7.97 43.55
N GLY A 135 0.02 6.73 43.91
CA GLY A 135 -0.99 5.68 43.97
C GLY A 135 -0.43 4.28 44.17
N THR A 136 -0.24 3.93 45.44
CA THR A 136 -0.01 2.60 46.03
C THR A 136 -0.69 1.41 45.34
N GLY A 137 0.06 0.31 45.17
CA GLY A 137 -0.49 -1.01 44.87
C GLY A 137 0.45 -2.13 45.34
N ARG A 138 0.13 -2.71 46.50
CA ARG A 138 0.78 -3.87 47.13
C ARG A 138 0.65 -5.12 46.25
N GLY A 139 1.72 -5.91 46.15
CA GLY A 139 1.68 -7.26 45.60
C GLY A 139 2.99 -7.99 45.85
N GLY A 140 3.13 -8.57 47.05
CA GLY A 140 4.30 -9.34 47.46
C GLY A 140 4.33 -10.73 46.80
N GLY A 141 5.47 -11.10 46.25
CA GLY A 141 5.78 -12.45 45.79
C GLY A 141 7.26 -12.72 46.00
N ARG A 142 7.59 -13.39 47.10
CA ARG A 142 8.93 -13.89 47.43
C ARG A 142 9.26 -15.06 46.50
N GLY A 143 10.28 -14.91 45.66
CA GLY A 143 10.90 -15.99 44.90
C GLY A 143 12.40 -15.80 44.89
N GLN A 144 13.09 -16.44 45.83
CA GLN A 144 14.54 -16.45 45.95
C GLN A 144 15.12 -17.38 44.88
N GLY A 145 15.81 -16.82 43.89
CA GLY A 145 16.57 -17.56 42.90
C GLY A 145 17.84 -16.80 42.55
N ARG A 146 18.92 -17.09 43.29
CA ARG A 146 20.27 -16.59 43.02
C ARG A 146 20.79 -17.22 41.72
N GLY A 147 20.66 -16.50 40.61
CA GLY A 147 21.23 -16.85 39.30
C GLY A 147 21.99 -15.67 38.73
N ARG A 148 23.24 -15.89 38.35
CA ARG A 148 24.27 -14.87 38.07
C ARG A 148 23.96 -14.03 36.82
N ARG A 149 24.25 -12.74 36.95
CA ARG A 149 24.62 -11.74 35.93
C ARG A 149 24.75 -12.28 34.48
N ARG A 150 23.98 -11.70 33.55
CA ARG A 150 24.47 -11.02 32.32
C ARG A 150 23.28 -10.47 31.52
N GLN A 151 23.22 -9.15 31.49
CA GLN A 151 22.69 -8.26 30.44
C GLN A 151 21.53 -8.78 29.57
N ALA A 152 20.35 -8.25 29.88
CA ALA A 152 19.31 -8.05 28.88
C ALA A 152 19.84 -7.14 27.76
N GLY A 153 19.74 -7.60 26.53
CA GLY A 153 19.98 -6.76 25.37
C GLY A 153 19.92 -7.59 24.09
N GLN A 154 18.99 -7.21 23.22
CA GLN A 154 19.00 -7.50 21.77
C GLN A 154 18.48 -8.91 21.44
N GLY A 155 17.30 -9.10 20.85
CA GLY A 155 16.68 -8.25 19.85
C GLY A 155 17.52 -8.21 18.58
N ALA A 156 17.84 -9.36 17.99
CA ALA A 156 18.48 -9.45 16.69
C ALA A 156 18.11 -10.77 15.99
N GLY A 157 17.70 -10.68 14.72
CA GLY A 157 17.42 -11.87 13.93
C GLY A 157 16.49 -11.71 12.72
N ARG A 158 16.31 -10.51 12.16
CA ARG A 158 15.88 -10.40 10.75
C ARG A 158 17.13 -10.59 9.88
N MET A 159 17.55 -11.84 9.71
CA MET A 159 18.58 -12.21 8.73
C MET A 159 17.87 -12.79 7.50
N GLY A 160 17.77 -11.97 6.46
CA GLY A 160 17.14 -12.33 5.20
C GLY A 160 17.45 -11.28 4.12
N GLY A 161 18.71 -10.90 4.02
CA GLY A 161 19.26 -10.23 2.84
C GLY A 161 20.09 -11.24 2.05
N PRO A 162 20.07 -11.20 0.70
CA PRO A 162 20.69 -12.22 -0.13
C PRO A 162 22.17 -12.45 0.21
N LEU A 163 22.52 -13.73 0.26
CA LEU A 163 23.73 -14.37 0.77
C LEU A 163 24.96 -14.22 -0.16
N GLU A 164 25.03 -13.16 -0.97
CA GLU A 164 25.87 -13.14 -2.18
C GLU A 164 26.76 -11.90 -2.35
N ALA A 165 27.11 -11.22 -1.27
CA ALA A 165 28.00 -10.07 -1.32
C ALA A 165 29.14 -10.24 -0.33
N GLY A 166 30.15 -11.02 -0.71
CA GLY A 166 31.39 -11.14 0.04
C GLY A 166 32.03 -9.78 0.35
N PRO A 167 32.92 -9.70 1.36
CA PRO A 167 33.50 -8.46 1.87
C PRO A 167 34.38 -7.71 0.86
N ASN A 168 34.74 -8.35 -0.25
CA ASN A 168 35.65 -7.80 -1.25
C ASN A 168 34.84 -7.23 -2.42
N GLY A 169 34.89 -5.91 -2.59
CA GLY A 169 34.29 -5.18 -3.71
C GLY A 169 34.72 -3.72 -3.67
N PHE A 170 34.56 -2.99 -4.78
CA PHE A 170 34.80 -1.55 -4.83
C PHE A 170 33.47 -0.79 -4.80
N CYS A 171 33.41 0.27 -4.02
CA CYS A 171 32.36 1.27 -4.11
C CYS A 171 32.81 2.32 -5.15
N VAL A 172 31.96 2.59 -6.14
CA VAL A 172 32.22 3.53 -7.23
C VAL A 172 31.13 4.60 -7.23
N CYS A 173 31.54 5.86 -7.36
CA CYS A 173 30.62 6.98 -7.44
C CYS A 173 30.07 7.13 -8.88
N PRO A 174 28.75 7.02 -9.10
CA PRO A 174 28.16 7.15 -10.44
C PRO A 174 28.28 8.57 -11.02
N LYS A 175 28.45 9.58 -10.15
CA LYS A 175 28.53 11.00 -10.57
C LYS A 175 29.92 11.42 -11.06
N CYS A 176 31.01 10.82 -10.56
CA CYS A 176 32.37 11.27 -10.86
C CYS A 176 33.38 10.15 -11.12
N GLY A 177 32.97 8.88 -11.02
CA GLY A 177 33.84 7.73 -11.28
C GLY A 177 34.83 7.38 -10.17
N TYR A 178 34.87 8.13 -9.05
CA TYR A 178 35.75 7.83 -7.92
C TYR A 178 35.47 6.44 -7.34
N SER A 179 36.51 5.63 -7.16
CA SER A 179 36.42 4.26 -6.64
C SER A 179 37.23 4.08 -5.35
N GLU A 180 36.66 3.36 -4.39
CA GLU A 180 37.33 3.00 -3.13
C GLU A 180 37.01 1.56 -2.72
N PRO A 181 37.90 0.88 -1.97
CA PRO A 181 37.62 -0.43 -1.42
C PRO A 181 36.42 -0.38 -0.47
N HIS A 182 35.49 -1.31 -0.62
CA HIS A 182 34.35 -1.44 0.28
C HIS A 182 34.80 -1.78 1.69
N VAL A 183 34.33 -1.01 2.68
CA VAL A 183 34.58 -1.29 4.09
C VAL A 183 33.39 -2.04 4.68
N GLY A 184 33.65 -3.19 5.29
CA GLY A 184 32.61 -4.01 5.91
C GLY A 184 31.87 -3.27 7.03
N GLY A 185 30.55 -3.43 7.09
CA GLY A 185 29.68 -2.84 8.11
C GLY A 185 28.81 -1.68 7.61
N GLN A 186 29.10 -1.10 6.44
CA GLN A 186 28.25 -0.10 5.79
C GLN A 186 28.06 -0.42 4.30
N PRO A 187 26.82 -0.44 3.77
CA PRO A 187 26.61 -0.65 2.34
C PRO A 187 27.14 0.54 1.53
N CYS A 188 27.65 0.32 0.31
CA CYS A 188 28.22 1.40 -0.51
C CYS A 188 27.29 2.61 -0.68
N PHE A 189 25.98 2.41 -0.79
CA PHE A 189 25.01 3.51 -0.94
C PHE A 189 24.84 4.38 0.30
N ALA A 190 25.31 3.92 1.47
CA ALA A 190 25.34 4.71 2.69
C ALA A 190 26.63 5.55 2.80
N GLN A 191 27.65 5.29 1.98
CA GLN A 191 28.88 6.08 1.92
C GLN A 191 28.74 7.23 0.92
N ARG A 192 29.32 8.38 1.29
CA ARG A 192 29.33 9.59 0.44
C ARG A 192 30.67 9.73 -0.24
N CYS A 193 30.64 10.00 -1.54
CA CYS A 193 31.85 10.24 -2.32
C CYS A 193 32.61 11.48 -1.80
N PRO A 194 33.91 11.37 -1.49
CA PRO A 194 34.71 12.50 -1.01
C PRO A 194 34.92 13.60 -2.06
N GLN A 195 34.78 13.27 -3.35
CA GLN A 195 34.98 14.23 -4.44
C GLN A 195 33.73 15.05 -4.79
N CYS A 196 32.53 14.48 -4.64
CA CYS A 196 31.30 15.13 -5.13
C CYS A 196 30.07 15.00 -4.22
N GLY A 197 30.19 14.30 -3.08
CA GLY A 197 29.14 14.12 -2.09
C GLY A 197 28.00 13.17 -2.47
N ALA A 198 28.02 12.59 -3.67
CA ALA A 198 27.00 11.64 -4.12
C ALA A 198 27.13 10.27 -3.42
N ASN A 199 26.02 9.54 -3.32
CA ASN A 199 26.02 8.18 -2.76
C ASN A 199 26.75 7.22 -3.71
N MET A 200 27.56 6.33 -3.14
CA MET A 200 28.38 5.39 -3.91
C MET A 200 27.60 4.11 -4.23
N THR A 201 27.93 3.44 -5.33
CA THR A 201 27.31 2.19 -5.75
C THR A 201 28.36 1.10 -5.81
N ARG A 202 28.02 -0.14 -5.48
CA ARG A 202 28.97 -1.25 -5.62
C ARG A 202 29.18 -1.54 -7.10
N GLN A 203 30.43 -1.68 -7.55
CA GLN A 203 30.70 -2.12 -8.91
C GLN A 203 30.23 -3.56 -9.09
N ALA A 204 29.33 -3.79 -10.05
CA ALA A 204 29.04 -5.13 -10.54
C ALA A 204 30.21 -5.52 -11.45
N SER A 205 30.92 -6.60 -11.09
CA SER A 205 31.88 -7.24 -11.99
C SER A 205 31.15 -8.04 -13.05
#